data_AF-A0A7S9CXC0-F1
#
_entry.id   AF-A0A7S9CXC0-F1
#
_cell.length_a   1.000
_cell.length_b   1.000
_cell.length_c   1.000
_cell.angle_alpha   90.00
_cell.angle_beta   90.00
_cell.angle_gamma   90.00
#
_symmetry.space_group_name_H-M   'P 1'
#
loop_
_entity.id
_entity.type
_entity.pdbx_description
1 polymer ?
#
loop_
_entity_poly.entity_id
_entity_poly.type
_entity_poly.pdbx_seq_one_letter_code
_entity_poly.pdbx_strand_id
1 'polypeptide(L)'
;MPDLISEFRGVCLAAKAATCVGLTLALAALPSWPATAGDGSAGAQAGVAQFSGILDRYAVRPDWKVAGVDYYVGTPGGTALKDPASISMAGVSVDRSGHTVTVSRSGITLSGYDFGLNGGWKVDVVNDANDVTITNSQFKVGANNLMPVEAHYGGTINVLNCTFDGGASEGSSVKAMVFAGAGGATIEYNRFANFPDDGIDITHDGDYVIRYNVFDAMGAGNFHTDAIQTYFSAISSLSIQYNTMYEPPSMSNGGINSFVRIGDQRGNVVHHPVAAYNTIIMASTSANAANVFQWDSGGTGTLVNPEIHDNFIDPRGVLYAVISPTLHHLDGVVNPTSYGNYNLRTAKLILSGPYNSLSSVPMRPPMPPAIIGAEVGSGATVSGRSVPHLRVDIYDGRNLMGSLRASASGEWSLPAPWALKESVISARVTDAYANSSSPSPSFIPIK
;
A
#
# COMPACT_ATOMS: atom_id res chain seq x y z
N MET A 1 -21.88 -53.42 -15.41
CA MET A 1 -21.45 -54.72 -15.97
C MET A 1 -21.90 -54.80 -17.43
N PRO A 2 -21.06 -55.12 -18.43
CA PRO A 2 -19.61 -55.03 -18.37
C PRO A 2 -18.90 -54.37 -19.57
N ASP A 3 -17.59 -54.07 -19.55
CA ASP A 3 -16.66 -53.47 -18.54
C ASP A 3 -15.22 -53.47 -19.16
N LEU A 4 -14.33 -52.52 -18.76
CA LEU A 4 -12.84 -52.56 -18.84
C LEU A 4 -12.11 -52.64 -20.24
N ILE A 5 -11.15 -51.78 -20.58
CA ILE A 5 -9.68 -51.67 -20.23
C ILE A 5 -8.71 -52.39 -21.21
N SER A 6 -7.46 -51.89 -21.25
CA SER A 6 -6.21 -52.37 -21.93
C SER A 6 -6.06 -51.95 -23.40
N GLU A 7 -5.16 -51.00 -23.69
CA GLU A 7 -3.69 -51.13 -23.81
C GLU A 7 -3.25 -51.96 -25.03
N PHE A 8 -2.54 -51.32 -25.97
CA PHE A 8 -1.34 -51.92 -26.56
C PHE A 8 -0.26 -50.86 -26.77
N ARG A 9 1.00 -51.29 -26.63
CA ARG A 9 2.18 -50.46 -26.41
C ARG A 9 2.72 -49.87 -27.71
N GLY A 10 3.28 -48.67 -27.64
CA GLY A 10 3.80 -47.95 -28.81
C GLY A 10 5.19 -48.38 -29.27
N VAL A 11 5.64 -47.76 -30.36
CA VAL A 11 7.05 -47.68 -30.79
C VAL A 11 7.31 -46.25 -31.25
N CYS A 12 8.29 -45.58 -30.63
CA CYS A 12 8.86 -44.37 -31.22
C CYS A 12 9.75 -44.77 -32.40
N LEU A 13 9.52 -44.18 -33.58
CA LEU A 13 10.56 -44.01 -34.58
C LEU A 13 10.46 -42.59 -35.14
N ALA A 14 11.56 -41.85 -35.11
CA ALA A 14 11.58 -40.42 -35.35
C ALA A 14 11.82 -40.05 -36.83
N ALA A 15 11.28 -38.87 -37.17
CA ALA A 15 11.74 -37.97 -38.24
C ALA A 15 11.67 -38.42 -39.71
N LYS A 16 10.71 -37.83 -40.44
CA LYS A 16 11.05 -36.87 -41.50
C LYS A 16 9.97 -35.80 -41.66
N ALA A 17 10.38 -34.61 -42.07
CA ALA A 17 9.59 -33.39 -41.94
C ALA A 17 8.38 -33.32 -42.89
N ALA A 18 7.25 -32.87 -42.36
CA ALA A 18 6.14 -32.33 -43.12
C ALA A 18 5.83 -30.93 -42.57
N THR A 19 5.60 -29.98 -43.48
CA THR A 19 5.30 -28.58 -43.19
C THR A 19 4.09 -28.41 -42.28
N CYS A 20 4.29 -27.85 -41.08
CA CYS A 20 3.21 -27.27 -40.31
C CYS A 20 3.15 -25.77 -40.62
N VAL A 21 2.05 -25.30 -41.22
CA VAL A 21 1.81 -23.87 -41.41
C VAL A 21 1.56 -23.28 -40.03
N GLY A 22 2.56 -22.57 -39.50
CA GLY A 22 2.45 -21.90 -38.22
C GLY A 22 1.36 -20.84 -38.27
N LEU A 23 0.21 -21.13 -37.65
CA LEU A 23 -0.79 -20.12 -37.34
C LEU A 23 -0.19 -19.18 -36.29
N THR A 24 0.48 -18.12 -36.74
CA THR A 24 0.82 -16.99 -35.87
C THR A 24 -0.48 -16.42 -35.33
N LEU A 25 -0.83 -16.78 -34.10
CA LEU A 25 -1.67 -15.91 -33.29
C LEU A 25 -0.92 -14.59 -33.20
N ALA A 26 -1.41 -13.58 -33.92
CA ALA A 26 -1.07 -12.22 -33.61
C ALA A 26 -1.49 -12.00 -32.15
N LEU A 27 -0.50 -11.83 -31.26
CA LEU A 27 -0.76 -11.30 -29.94
C LEU A 27 -1.42 -9.95 -30.18
N ALA A 28 -2.71 -9.83 -29.88
CA ALA A 28 -3.38 -8.54 -29.96
C ALA A 28 -2.60 -7.61 -29.02
N ALA A 29 -2.07 -6.53 -29.57
CA ALA A 29 -1.38 -5.54 -28.75
C ALA A 29 -2.35 -5.13 -27.64
N LEU A 30 -1.96 -5.37 -26.39
CA LEU A 30 -2.73 -4.90 -25.23
C LEU A 30 -3.00 -3.42 -25.44
N PRO A 31 -4.22 -2.92 -25.18
CA PRO A 31 -4.55 -1.52 -25.39
C PRO A 31 -3.48 -0.67 -24.71
N SER A 32 -2.87 0.23 -25.49
CA SER A 32 -1.90 1.19 -24.98
C SER A 32 -2.68 2.22 -24.17
N TRP A 33 -3.02 1.86 -22.94
CA TRP A 33 -3.55 2.78 -21.93
C TRP A 33 -2.59 3.98 -21.90
N PRO A 34 -3.06 5.21 -22.21
CA PRO A 34 -2.25 6.39 -21.99
C PRO A 34 -1.91 6.43 -20.51
N ALA A 35 -0.66 6.76 -20.17
CA ALA A 35 -0.25 6.86 -18.77
C ALA A 35 -1.22 7.78 -18.02
N THR A 36 -1.89 7.23 -17.01
CA THR A 36 -2.72 8.00 -16.09
C THR A 36 -1.81 9.00 -15.39
N ALA A 37 -2.22 10.27 -15.36
CA ALA A 37 -1.38 11.34 -14.84
C ALA A 37 -1.08 11.13 -13.34
N GLY A 38 0.11 10.59 -13.04
CA GLY A 38 0.57 10.33 -11.67
C GLY A 38 1.02 8.90 -11.37
N ASP A 39 0.97 7.94 -12.31
CA ASP A 39 1.30 6.53 -12.02
C ASP A 39 2.80 6.16 -12.00
N GLY A 40 3.67 7.16 -12.19
CA GLY A 40 5.14 7.02 -12.19
C GLY A 40 5.75 6.44 -13.46
N SER A 41 4.98 5.85 -14.38
CA SER A 41 5.54 5.16 -15.55
C SER A 41 6.38 6.05 -16.48
N ALA A 42 6.11 7.35 -16.51
CA ALA A 42 6.89 8.34 -17.27
C ALA A 42 8.26 8.68 -16.65
N GLY A 43 8.43 8.45 -15.34
CA GLY A 43 9.69 8.65 -14.61
C GLY A 43 10.51 7.37 -14.42
N ALA A 44 9.97 6.21 -14.80
CA ALA A 44 10.58 4.92 -14.60
C ALA A 44 11.91 4.75 -15.38
N GLN A 45 12.86 4.05 -14.77
CA GLN A 45 14.17 3.78 -15.37
C GLN A 45 14.09 2.70 -16.45
N ALA A 46 15.07 2.71 -17.36
CA ALA A 46 15.21 1.65 -18.35
C ALA A 46 15.54 0.30 -17.69
N GLY A 47 14.74 -0.73 -17.98
CA GLY A 47 14.92 -2.09 -17.50
C GLY A 47 13.75 -3.00 -17.86
N VAL A 48 13.76 -4.23 -17.34
CA VAL A 48 12.67 -5.21 -17.52
C VAL A 48 11.88 -5.33 -16.22
N ALA A 49 10.58 -5.04 -16.27
CA ALA A 49 9.68 -5.12 -15.12
C ALA A 49 9.78 -6.48 -14.40
N GLN A 50 10.01 -6.44 -13.09
CA GLN A 50 10.26 -7.58 -12.21
C GLN A 50 9.23 -8.70 -12.34
N PHE A 51 7.96 -8.31 -12.47
CA PHE A 51 6.79 -9.16 -12.39
C PHE A 51 5.89 -8.98 -13.62
N SER A 52 6.50 -8.86 -14.80
CA SER A 52 5.76 -8.76 -16.06
C SER A 52 4.74 -9.90 -16.23
N GLY A 53 3.52 -9.56 -16.61
CA GLY A 53 2.39 -10.49 -16.76
C GLY A 53 1.81 -11.05 -15.44
N ILE A 54 2.30 -10.64 -14.26
CA ILE A 54 1.79 -11.15 -12.97
C ILE A 54 0.29 -10.88 -12.76
N LEU A 55 -0.23 -9.82 -13.39
CA LEU A 55 -1.63 -9.40 -13.28
C LEU A 55 -2.58 -10.13 -14.24
N ASP A 56 -2.07 -10.80 -15.27
CA ASP A 56 -2.88 -11.40 -16.36
C ASP A 56 -3.77 -12.57 -15.88
N ARG A 57 -3.48 -13.11 -14.69
CA ARG A 57 -4.25 -14.19 -14.03
C ARG A 57 -5.38 -13.69 -13.11
N TYR A 58 -5.53 -12.38 -12.93
CA TYR A 58 -6.51 -11.80 -12.02
C TYR A 58 -7.78 -11.34 -12.75
N ALA A 59 -8.90 -11.30 -12.03
CA ALA A 59 -10.21 -10.95 -12.60
C ALA A 59 -10.34 -9.44 -12.86
N VAL A 60 -9.53 -8.63 -12.16
CA VAL A 60 -9.37 -7.21 -12.40
C VAL A 60 -7.90 -6.85 -12.18
N ARG A 61 -7.44 -5.79 -12.84
CA ARG A 61 -6.16 -5.11 -12.59
C ARG A 61 -6.40 -3.60 -12.53
N PRO A 62 -5.47 -2.81 -11.98
CA PRO A 62 -5.50 -1.37 -12.13
C PRO A 62 -5.55 -0.92 -13.60
N ASP A 63 -6.17 0.23 -13.83
CA ASP A 63 -6.17 0.95 -15.11
C ASP A 63 -4.89 1.79 -15.32
N TRP A 64 -4.14 2.07 -14.25
CA TRP A 64 -2.80 2.64 -14.32
C TRP A 64 -1.69 1.61 -14.61
N LYS A 65 -0.49 2.12 -14.93
CA LYS A 65 0.73 1.34 -15.06
C LYS A 65 1.30 1.02 -13.67
N VAL A 66 1.49 -0.27 -13.39
CA VAL A 66 1.87 -0.76 -12.06
C VAL A 66 3.38 -0.91 -11.93
N ALA A 67 3.94 -0.32 -10.87
CA ALA A 67 5.34 -0.40 -10.50
C ALA A 67 5.85 -1.85 -10.45
N GLY A 68 6.94 -2.15 -11.15
CA GLY A 68 7.52 -3.49 -11.23
C GLY A 68 6.73 -4.51 -12.06
N VAL A 69 5.55 -4.16 -12.59
CA VAL A 69 4.73 -5.04 -13.44
C VAL A 69 4.70 -4.55 -14.88
N ASP A 70 4.38 -3.28 -15.10
CA ASP A 70 4.35 -2.67 -16.43
C ASP A 70 5.61 -1.86 -16.74
N TYR A 71 6.36 -1.44 -15.72
CA TYR A 71 7.65 -0.73 -15.84
C TYR A 71 8.67 -1.20 -14.81
N TYR A 72 9.95 -0.93 -15.08
CA TYR A 72 11.06 -1.31 -14.21
C TYR A 72 11.24 -0.37 -13.02
N VAL A 73 11.59 -0.94 -11.87
CA VAL A 73 11.80 -0.24 -10.60
C VAL A 73 13.14 -0.67 -10.00
N GLY A 74 13.90 0.26 -9.41
CA GLY A 74 15.22 0.04 -8.83
C GLY A 74 16.38 0.59 -9.67
N THR A 75 17.59 0.11 -9.38
CA THR A 75 18.85 0.57 -9.99
C THR A 75 18.85 0.44 -11.52
N PRO A 76 19.04 1.53 -12.30
CA PRO A 76 18.89 1.50 -13.75
C PRO A 76 19.74 0.41 -14.42
N GLY A 77 19.13 -0.37 -15.32
CA GLY A 77 19.79 -1.51 -15.97
C GLY A 77 21.01 -1.08 -16.78
N GLY A 78 22.14 -1.77 -16.61
CA GLY A 78 23.39 -1.46 -17.30
C GLY A 78 24.20 -0.31 -16.67
N THR A 79 23.81 0.21 -15.52
CA THR A 79 24.63 1.18 -14.76
C THR A 79 25.95 0.53 -14.33
N ALA A 80 27.07 1.14 -14.74
CA ALA A 80 28.38 0.79 -14.20
C ALA A 80 28.53 1.39 -12.79
N LEU A 81 28.18 0.59 -11.78
CA LEU A 81 28.24 0.99 -10.38
C LEU A 81 29.70 1.11 -9.89
N LYS A 82 29.95 2.11 -9.05
CA LYS A 82 31.27 2.38 -8.45
C LYS A 82 31.39 1.72 -7.08
N ASP A 83 32.61 1.38 -6.70
CA ASP A 83 32.94 0.94 -5.33
C ASP A 83 32.74 2.10 -4.33
N PRO A 84 31.95 1.94 -3.24
CA PRO A 84 31.81 2.93 -2.17
C PRO A 84 33.15 3.38 -1.56
N ALA A 85 34.17 2.51 -1.52
CA ALA A 85 35.52 2.84 -1.05
C ALA A 85 36.22 3.91 -1.90
N SER A 86 35.72 4.19 -3.12
CA SER A 86 36.21 5.24 -4.02
C SER A 86 35.60 6.63 -3.78
N ILE A 87 34.58 6.75 -2.91
CA ILE A 87 33.93 8.03 -2.64
C ILE A 87 34.94 9.04 -2.07
N SER A 88 35.01 10.21 -2.71
CA SER A 88 35.85 11.33 -2.29
C SER A 88 35.14 12.64 -2.64
N MET A 89 34.46 13.23 -1.65
CA MET A 89 33.76 14.51 -1.78
C MET A 89 33.61 15.20 -0.42
N ALA A 90 33.58 16.53 -0.40
CA ALA A 90 33.53 17.30 0.84
C ALA A 90 32.19 17.13 1.56
N GLY A 91 32.22 16.77 2.85
CA GLY A 91 31.03 16.46 3.65
C GLY A 91 30.70 14.96 3.74
N VAL A 92 31.48 14.09 3.08
CA VAL A 92 31.35 12.64 3.16
C VAL A 92 32.65 12.01 3.64
N SER A 93 32.56 11.12 4.64
CA SER A 93 33.68 10.30 5.12
C SER A 93 33.42 8.83 4.86
N VAL A 94 34.48 8.07 4.55
CA VAL A 94 34.40 6.65 4.18
C VAL A 94 35.27 5.84 5.13
N ASP A 95 34.63 5.10 6.04
CA ASP A 95 35.29 4.04 6.80
C ASP A 95 35.32 2.76 5.96
N ARG A 96 36.52 2.40 5.50
CA ARG A 96 36.75 1.19 4.69
C ARG A 96 36.86 -0.10 5.52
N SER A 97 37.02 0.02 6.83
CA SER A 97 37.08 -1.11 7.77
C SER A 97 35.71 -1.45 8.35
N GLY A 98 34.93 -0.43 8.74
CA GLY A 98 33.54 -0.56 9.18
C GLY A 98 32.51 -0.48 8.05
N HIS A 99 32.94 -0.51 6.78
CA HIS A 99 32.10 -0.46 5.58
C HIS A 99 30.97 0.59 5.64
N THR A 100 31.29 1.79 6.12
CA THR A 100 30.31 2.86 6.37
C THR A 100 30.70 4.14 5.62
N VAL A 101 29.72 4.71 4.91
CA VAL A 101 29.81 6.01 4.24
C VAL A 101 28.95 7.01 5.00
N THR A 102 29.59 7.91 5.75
CA THR A 102 28.90 8.90 6.57
C THR A 102 28.74 10.22 5.81
N VAL A 103 27.51 10.69 5.66
CA VAL A 103 27.15 11.98 5.05
C VAL A 103 26.78 12.96 6.16
N SER A 104 27.57 14.03 6.29
CA SER A 104 27.49 15.01 7.39
C SER A 104 27.17 16.43 6.92
N ARG A 105 26.82 16.58 5.63
CA ARG A 105 26.55 17.87 4.99
C ARG A 105 25.31 17.77 4.11
N SER A 106 24.48 18.81 4.14
CA SER A 106 23.32 18.96 3.28
C SER A 106 23.64 19.09 1.78
N GLY A 107 22.71 18.69 0.91
CA GLY A 107 22.81 18.82 -0.54
C GLY A 107 23.78 17.83 -1.21
N ILE A 108 24.07 16.70 -0.55
CA ILE A 108 24.98 15.67 -1.05
C ILE A 108 24.20 14.65 -1.89
N THR A 109 24.73 14.32 -3.07
CA THR A 109 24.19 13.24 -3.91
C THR A 109 25.17 12.08 -4.03
N LEU A 110 24.77 10.90 -3.53
CA LEU A 110 25.45 9.63 -3.76
C LEU A 110 24.71 8.89 -4.89
N SER A 111 25.26 8.96 -6.11
CA SER A 111 24.68 8.32 -7.29
C SER A 111 25.60 7.27 -7.92
N GLY A 112 25.06 6.09 -8.24
CA GLY A 112 25.76 5.06 -9.03
C GLY A 112 26.79 4.26 -8.24
N TYR A 113 26.46 3.78 -7.05
CA TYR A 113 27.37 2.98 -6.21
C TYR A 113 26.83 1.56 -5.95
N ASP A 114 27.74 0.60 -5.79
CA ASP A 114 27.42 -0.76 -5.35
C ASP A 114 27.79 -0.93 -3.88
N PHE A 115 26.84 -0.57 -3.01
CA PHE A 115 26.90 -0.80 -1.57
C PHE A 115 26.67 -2.28 -1.19
N GLY A 116 26.50 -3.20 -2.15
CA GLY A 116 26.52 -4.65 -1.90
C GLY A 116 27.92 -5.26 -1.85
N LEU A 117 28.95 -4.55 -2.31
CA LEU A 117 30.33 -5.05 -2.33
C LEU A 117 30.89 -5.36 -0.93
N ASN A 118 31.88 -6.25 -0.88
CA ASN A 118 32.71 -6.53 0.30
C ASN A 118 31.91 -6.90 1.58
N GLY A 119 30.76 -7.57 1.43
CA GLY A 119 29.89 -7.98 2.54
C GLY A 119 28.76 -7.00 2.86
N GLY A 120 28.62 -5.91 2.11
CA GLY A 120 27.58 -4.90 2.29
C GLY A 120 28.10 -3.66 3.02
N TRP A 121 27.60 -2.48 2.62
CA TRP A 121 27.95 -1.17 3.16
C TRP A 121 26.72 -0.44 3.70
N LYS A 122 26.94 0.38 4.73
CA LYS A 122 25.96 1.36 5.23
C LYS A 122 26.20 2.75 4.62
N VAL A 123 25.12 3.45 4.27
CA VAL A 123 25.12 4.92 4.18
C VAL A 123 24.49 5.47 5.46
N ASP A 124 25.22 6.35 6.15
CA ASP A 124 24.86 6.91 7.46
C ASP A 124 24.71 8.44 7.35
N VAL A 125 23.51 8.98 7.50
CA VAL A 125 23.23 10.42 7.35
C VAL A 125 23.08 11.04 8.74
N VAL A 126 23.92 12.04 9.02
CA VAL A 126 24.12 12.60 10.36
C VAL A 126 24.15 14.13 10.36
N ASN A 127 24.16 14.73 11.56
CA ASN A 127 24.27 16.17 11.82
C ASN A 127 23.16 17.01 11.14
N ASP A 128 21.93 16.50 11.12
CA ASP A 128 20.78 17.14 10.47
C ASP A 128 21.06 17.51 9.00
N ALA A 129 21.87 16.71 8.31
CA ALA A 129 22.13 16.88 6.88
C ALA A 129 20.81 16.73 6.10
N ASN A 130 20.43 17.79 5.39
CA ASN A 130 19.18 17.92 4.64
C ASN A 130 19.44 17.80 3.13
N ASP A 131 18.43 17.44 2.34
CA ASP A 131 18.55 17.24 0.88
C ASP A 131 19.69 16.27 0.51
N VAL A 132 19.81 15.17 1.27
CA VAL A 132 20.77 14.10 0.98
C VAL A 132 20.12 13.08 0.05
N THR A 133 20.60 12.99 -1.17
CA THR A 133 20.04 12.12 -2.22
C THR A 133 20.91 10.88 -2.44
N ILE A 134 20.34 9.70 -2.23
CA ILE A 134 20.93 8.38 -2.47
C ILE A 134 20.18 7.79 -3.67
N THR A 135 20.83 7.65 -4.82
CA THR A 135 20.13 7.31 -6.06
C THR A 135 20.89 6.37 -6.99
N ASN A 136 20.17 5.66 -7.85
CA ASN A 136 20.74 4.78 -8.90
C ASN A 136 21.79 3.80 -8.35
N SER A 137 21.59 3.30 -7.13
CA SER A 137 22.61 2.56 -6.36
C SER A 137 22.06 1.24 -5.86
N GLN A 138 22.91 0.22 -5.81
CA GLN A 138 22.55 -1.10 -5.31
C GLN A 138 23.04 -1.27 -3.87
N PHE A 139 22.24 -1.94 -3.05
CA PHE A 139 22.58 -2.38 -1.71
C PHE A 139 22.36 -3.88 -1.61
N LYS A 140 23.27 -4.57 -0.90
CA LYS A 140 23.03 -5.92 -0.40
C LYS A 140 23.48 -6.00 1.05
N VAL A 141 22.62 -6.51 1.92
CA VAL A 141 23.00 -6.87 3.28
C VAL A 141 23.69 -8.24 3.23
N GLY A 142 25.03 -8.21 3.18
CA GLY A 142 25.86 -9.41 3.16
C GLY A 142 26.42 -9.74 4.54
N ALA A 143 27.59 -10.38 4.56
CA ALA A 143 28.25 -10.85 5.79
C ALA A 143 28.59 -9.76 6.83
N ASN A 144 28.59 -8.47 6.45
CA ASN A 144 28.77 -7.37 7.41
C ASN A 144 27.49 -7.07 8.20
N ASN A 145 26.33 -7.55 7.74
CA ASN A 145 25.01 -7.41 8.37
C ASN A 145 24.68 -5.96 8.78
N LEU A 146 25.03 -5.01 7.92
CA LEU A 146 24.81 -3.57 8.11
C LEU A 146 23.48 -3.13 7.51
N MET A 147 22.78 -2.24 8.21
CA MET A 147 21.60 -1.55 7.69
C MET A 147 21.98 -0.70 6.46
N PRO A 148 21.31 -0.87 5.30
CA PRO A 148 21.70 -0.19 4.06
C PRO A 148 21.71 1.34 4.14
N VAL A 149 20.63 1.95 4.64
CA VAL A 149 20.52 3.41 4.84
C VAL A 149 20.04 3.69 6.26
N GLU A 150 20.87 4.39 7.02
CA GLU A 150 20.55 4.90 8.35
C GLU A 150 20.56 6.42 8.29
N ALA A 151 19.41 7.07 8.53
CA ALA A 151 19.33 8.53 8.58
C ALA A 151 18.73 9.04 9.89
N HIS A 152 18.78 8.24 10.97
CA HIS A 152 18.18 8.58 12.26
C HIS A 152 18.68 9.91 12.86
N TYR A 153 19.89 10.36 12.52
CA TYR A 153 20.44 11.68 12.90
C TYR A 153 20.58 12.66 11.72
N GLY A 154 19.91 12.38 10.60
CA GLY A 154 19.85 13.20 9.40
C GLY A 154 18.55 14.01 9.32
N GLY A 155 18.54 15.02 8.44
CA GLY A 155 17.35 15.81 8.14
C GLY A 155 16.50 15.16 7.06
N THR A 156 16.22 15.90 5.98
CA THR A 156 15.55 15.37 4.78
C THR A 156 16.46 14.46 3.94
N ILE A 157 15.94 13.32 3.51
CA ILE A 157 16.61 12.41 2.57
C ILE A 157 15.76 12.08 1.34
N ASN A 158 16.41 11.82 0.21
CA ASN A 158 15.78 11.26 -0.98
C ASN A 158 16.43 9.91 -1.31
N VAL A 159 15.67 8.82 -1.36
CA VAL A 159 16.15 7.49 -1.75
C VAL A 159 15.44 7.12 -3.05
N LEU A 160 16.15 7.13 -4.17
CA LEU A 160 15.55 7.15 -5.51
C LEU A 160 16.16 6.10 -6.45
N ASN A 161 15.35 5.28 -7.12
CA ASN A 161 15.86 4.32 -8.12
C ASN A 161 16.97 3.38 -7.56
N CYS A 162 16.85 2.91 -6.32
CA CYS A 162 17.80 1.99 -5.70
C CYS A 162 17.24 0.57 -5.59
N THR A 163 18.11 -0.43 -5.64
CA THR A 163 17.75 -1.85 -5.40
C THR A 163 18.40 -2.32 -4.10
N PHE A 164 17.58 -2.82 -3.18
CA PHE A 164 17.98 -3.39 -1.89
C PHE A 164 17.71 -4.90 -1.90
N ASP A 165 18.75 -5.70 -1.65
CA ASP A 165 18.63 -7.12 -1.28
C ASP A 165 18.97 -7.24 0.22
N GLY A 166 17.98 -7.55 1.04
CA GLY A 166 18.14 -7.61 2.49
C GLY A 166 18.80 -8.88 3.01
N GLY A 167 19.21 -9.82 2.15
CA GLY A 167 20.01 -10.99 2.55
C GLY A 167 19.34 -11.92 3.57
N ALA A 168 18.01 -11.89 3.72
CA ALA A 168 17.33 -12.65 4.76
C ALA A 168 17.52 -14.17 4.61
N SER A 169 17.47 -14.67 3.36
CA SER A 169 17.83 -16.05 3.01
C SER A 169 19.28 -16.44 3.31
N GLU A 170 20.16 -15.46 3.57
CA GLU A 170 21.56 -15.63 3.96
C GLU A 170 21.78 -15.41 5.48
N GLY A 171 20.70 -15.25 6.25
CA GLY A 171 20.73 -15.14 7.71
C GLY A 171 20.87 -13.72 8.26
N SER A 172 20.54 -12.70 7.47
CA SER A 172 20.55 -11.30 7.93
C SER A 172 19.56 -11.04 9.09
N SER A 173 19.88 -10.04 9.91
CA SER A 173 19.07 -9.59 11.06
C SER A 173 19.05 -8.06 11.19
N VAL A 174 19.09 -7.34 10.07
CA VAL A 174 18.97 -5.88 10.09
C VAL A 174 17.52 -5.46 10.26
N LYS A 175 17.30 -4.46 11.11
CA LYS A 175 15.95 -4.02 11.51
C LYS A 175 15.13 -3.42 10.36
N ALA A 176 15.80 -2.70 9.46
CA ALA A 176 15.17 -2.03 8.32
C ALA A 176 16.11 -2.02 7.11
N MET A 177 15.59 -1.80 5.89
CA MET A 177 16.41 -1.43 4.74
C MET A 177 16.74 0.06 4.74
N VAL A 178 15.76 0.90 5.07
CA VAL A 178 15.89 2.37 5.17
C VAL A 178 15.31 2.85 6.50
N PHE A 179 16.15 3.48 7.32
CA PHE A 179 15.71 4.23 8.51
C PHE A 179 15.62 5.71 8.15
N ALA A 180 14.42 6.28 8.10
CA ALA A 180 14.20 7.62 7.58
C ALA A 180 14.58 8.74 8.59
N GLY A 181 15.00 9.89 8.05
CA GLY A 181 15.50 11.02 8.84
C GLY A 181 14.44 11.97 9.39
N ALA A 182 14.89 12.87 10.27
CA ALA A 182 14.09 13.77 11.09
C ALA A 182 13.60 15.05 10.38
N GLY A 183 13.78 15.13 9.06
CA GLY A 183 13.16 16.17 8.22
C GLY A 183 12.08 15.65 7.28
N GLY A 184 11.81 14.34 7.24
CA GLY A 184 11.01 13.70 6.20
C GLY A 184 11.84 12.94 5.17
N ALA A 185 11.18 12.23 4.25
CA ALA A 185 11.87 11.50 3.18
C ALA A 185 11.03 11.33 1.90
N THR A 186 11.70 11.44 0.74
CA THR A 186 11.17 11.02 -0.55
C THR A 186 11.77 9.68 -0.92
N ILE A 187 10.98 8.61 -0.96
CA ILE A 187 11.42 7.25 -1.26
C ILE A 187 10.64 6.79 -2.50
N GLU A 188 11.27 6.89 -3.68
CA GLU A 188 10.60 6.60 -4.96
C GLU A 188 11.38 5.68 -5.89
N TYR A 189 10.66 4.85 -6.64
CA TYR A 189 11.20 3.92 -7.64
C TYR A 189 12.24 2.93 -7.10
N ASN A 190 12.19 2.58 -5.81
CA ASN A 190 13.11 1.61 -5.21
C ASN A 190 12.52 0.20 -5.23
N ARG A 191 13.39 -0.81 -5.31
CA ARG A 191 13.03 -2.21 -5.05
C ARG A 191 13.62 -2.67 -3.73
N PHE A 192 12.79 -3.19 -2.85
CA PHE A 192 13.15 -3.82 -1.59
C PHE A 192 12.84 -5.32 -1.68
N ALA A 193 13.87 -6.15 -1.74
CA ALA A 193 13.76 -7.60 -1.90
C ALA A 193 14.41 -8.35 -0.73
N ASN A 194 13.87 -9.53 -0.36
CA ASN A 194 14.56 -10.50 0.51
C ASN A 194 15.03 -9.92 1.87
N PHE A 195 14.22 -9.05 2.50
CA PHE A 195 14.58 -8.39 3.75
C PHE A 195 14.02 -9.10 5.01
N PRO A 196 14.80 -9.16 6.11
CA PRO A 196 14.50 -10.03 7.23
C PRO A 196 13.41 -9.44 8.13
N ASP A 197 13.62 -8.21 8.62
CA ASP A 197 12.69 -7.47 9.46
C ASP A 197 11.98 -6.41 8.57
N ASP A 198 12.07 -5.10 8.82
CA ASP A 198 11.27 -4.09 8.11
C ASP A 198 11.87 -3.58 6.79
N GLY A 199 11.02 -2.99 5.93
CA GLY A 199 11.43 -2.36 4.68
C GLY A 199 11.87 -0.92 4.91
N ILE A 200 10.90 -0.05 5.20
CA ILE A 200 11.09 1.37 5.51
C ILE A 200 10.57 1.64 6.91
N ASP A 201 11.44 2.14 7.79
CA ASP A 201 11.11 2.56 9.15
C ASP A 201 11.11 4.09 9.23
N ILE A 202 10.00 4.68 9.67
CA ILE A 202 9.83 6.13 9.87
C ILE A 202 9.85 6.42 11.37
N THR A 203 10.95 6.97 11.90
CA THR A 203 11.10 7.23 13.36
C THR A 203 10.79 8.64 13.83
N HIS A 204 10.58 9.60 12.91
CA HIS A 204 10.63 11.02 13.23
C HIS A 204 9.51 11.84 12.59
N ASP A 205 9.32 13.04 13.11
CA ASP A 205 8.40 14.04 12.59
C ASP A 205 8.89 14.51 11.21
N GLY A 206 7.96 14.71 10.28
CA GLY A 206 8.29 15.14 8.92
C GLY A 206 7.21 14.82 7.90
N ASP A 207 7.53 15.10 6.64
CA ASP A 207 6.71 14.77 5.46
C ASP A 207 7.32 13.58 4.71
N TYR A 208 6.53 12.55 4.46
CA TYR A 208 7.00 11.30 3.86
C TYR A 208 6.24 10.96 2.59
N VAL A 209 6.99 10.80 1.49
CA VAL A 209 6.46 10.40 0.18
C VAL A 209 7.08 9.06 -0.19
N ILE A 210 6.26 8.01 -0.23
CA ILE A 210 6.69 6.65 -0.57
C ILE A 210 5.88 6.20 -1.79
N ARG A 211 6.48 6.28 -2.99
CA ARG A 211 5.76 6.01 -4.23
C ARG A 211 6.52 5.19 -5.27
N TYR A 212 5.79 4.47 -6.10
CA TYR A 212 6.35 3.71 -7.24
C TYR A 212 7.39 2.64 -6.84
N ASN A 213 7.46 2.28 -5.56
CA ASN A 213 8.39 1.28 -5.05
C ASN A 213 7.84 -0.14 -5.24
N VAL A 214 8.72 -1.12 -5.19
CA VAL A 214 8.41 -2.55 -5.21
C VAL A 214 8.94 -3.20 -3.93
N PHE A 215 8.10 -3.96 -3.23
CA PHE A 215 8.47 -4.76 -2.06
C PHE A 215 8.20 -6.23 -2.38
N ASP A 216 9.19 -7.11 -2.21
CA ASP A 216 9.06 -8.54 -2.53
C ASP A 216 9.89 -9.49 -1.65
N ALA A 217 9.35 -10.68 -1.38
CA ALA A 217 10.01 -11.77 -0.67
C ALA A 217 10.46 -11.43 0.77
N MET A 218 9.64 -10.73 1.54
CA MET A 218 9.99 -10.27 2.90
C MET A 218 9.71 -11.31 4.01
N GLY A 219 10.02 -10.98 5.28
CA GLY A 219 9.52 -11.72 6.45
C GLY A 219 10.35 -12.91 6.94
N ALA A 220 11.60 -13.03 6.51
CA ALA A 220 12.50 -14.15 6.87
C ALA A 220 13.36 -13.91 8.14
N GLY A 221 13.18 -12.78 8.83
CA GLY A 221 13.90 -12.42 10.05
C GLY A 221 13.40 -13.12 11.31
N ASN A 222 13.93 -12.64 12.45
CA ASN A 222 13.53 -13.12 13.78
C ASN A 222 12.40 -12.30 14.40
N PHE A 223 12.14 -11.11 13.85
CA PHE A 223 11.04 -10.25 14.28
C PHE A 223 9.88 -10.35 13.29
N HIS A 224 8.87 -9.51 13.52
CA HIS A 224 7.83 -9.31 12.54
C HIS A 224 8.31 -8.28 11.50
N THR A 225 7.70 -8.33 10.32
CA THR A 225 8.09 -7.54 9.16
C THR A 225 6.94 -6.74 8.62
N ASP A 226 7.16 -5.44 8.52
CA ASP A 226 6.32 -4.47 7.83
C ASP A 226 7.09 -3.85 6.66
N ALA A 227 6.49 -3.80 5.47
CA ALA A 227 7.15 -3.16 4.33
C ALA A 227 7.35 -1.65 4.55
N ILE A 228 6.41 -1.01 5.25
CA ILE A 228 6.48 0.38 5.73
C ILE A 228 5.95 0.42 7.17
N GLN A 229 6.75 0.91 8.11
CA GLN A 229 6.37 1.08 9.52
C GLN A 229 6.59 2.51 9.99
N THR A 230 5.65 3.03 10.79
CA THR A 230 5.83 4.28 11.56
C THR A 230 6.09 3.99 13.03
N TYR A 231 7.09 4.67 13.58
CA TYR A 231 7.56 4.52 14.95
C TYR A 231 7.68 5.91 15.59
N PHE A 232 7.22 6.03 16.85
CA PHE A 232 7.61 7.10 17.79
C PHE A 232 7.41 8.58 17.40
N SER A 233 6.69 8.95 16.34
CA SER A 233 6.73 10.31 15.77
C SER A 233 5.37 10.96 15.50
N ALA A 234 5.36 12.29 15.47
CA ALA A 234 4.24 13.13 15.04
C ALA A 234 4.38 13.46 13.54
N ILE A 235 3.99 12.51 12.69
CA ILE A 235 4.16 12.62 11.24
C ILE A 235 3.18 13.66 10.67
N SER A 236 3.74 14.65 9.95
CA SER A 236 2.99 15.79 9.40
C SER A 236 2.22 15.41 8.14
N SER A 237 2.80 14.56 7.28
CA SER A 237 2.09 13.89 6.19
C SER A 237 2.77 12.58 5.80
N LEU A 238 1.97 11.61 5.33
CA LEU A 238 2.46 10.30 4.88
C LEU A 238 1.68 9.86 3.63
N SER A 239 2.33 9.90 2.47
CA SER A 239 1.75 9.53 1.18
C SER A 239 2.35 8.23 0.67
N ILE A 240 1.63 7.12 0.83
CA ILE A 240 2.01 5.77 0.37
C ILE A 240 1.18 5.43 -0.87
N GLN A 241 1.70 5.73 -2.06
CA GLN A 241 0.90 5.62 -3.30
C GLN A 241 1.60 4.94 -4.47
N TYR A 242 0.84 4.23 -5.31
CA TYR A 242 1.36 3.56 -6.52
C TYR A 242 2.50 2.56 -6.28
N ASN A 243 2.65 2.04 -5.06
CA ASN A 243 3.63 1.01 -4.76
C ASN A 243 3.07 -0.38 -5.09
N THR A 244 3.97 -1.32 -5.34
CA THR A 244 3.66 -2.73 -5.52
C THR A 244 4.26 -3.54 -4.38
N MET A 245 3.47 -4.46 -3.82
CA MET A 245 3.96 -5.50 -2.94
C MET A 245 3.64 -6.87 -3.53
N TYR A 246 4.59 -7.80 -3.57
CA TYR A 246 4.36 -9.15 -4.05
C TYR A 246 5.02 -10.22 -3.19
N GLU A 247 4.18 -11.07 -2.59
CA GLU A 247 4.60 -12.30 -1.93
C GLU A 247 4.12 -13.52 -2.69
N PRO A 248 5.04 -14.35 -3.23
CA PRO A 248 4.71 -15.47 -4.08
C PRO A 248 4.04 -16.60 -3.28
N PRO A 249 3.12 -17.38 -3.88
CA PRO A 249 2.47 -18.52 -3.22
C PRO A 249 3.42 -19.57 -2.62
N SER A 250 4.67 -19.60 -3.08
CA SER A 250 5.71 -20.54 -2.68
C SER A 250 6.56 -20.09 -1.48
N MET A 251 6.37 -18.87 -0.97
CA MET A 251 7.18 -18.37 0.15
C MET A 251 6.71 -18.98 1.47
N SER A 252 7.64 -19.30 2.37
CA SER A 252 7.41 -20.01 3.63
C SER A 252 7.97 -19.28 4.87
N ASN A 253 8.18 -17.96 4.77
CA ASN A 253 8.73 -17.16 5.86
C ASN A 253 7.66 -16.81 6.90
N GLY A 254 7.98 -16.83 8.20
CA GLY A 254 6.99 -16.70 9.27
C GLY A 254 6.72 -15.28 9.80
N GLY A 255 7.54 -14.29 9.43
CA GLY A 255 7.56 -12.98 10.09
C GLY A 255 6.58 -11.93 9.57
N ILE A 256 5.84 -12.17 8.48
CA ILE A 256 5.11 -11.09 7.80
C ILE A 256 3.96 -10.54 8.65
N ASN A 257 4.03 -9.25 8.97
CA ASN A 257 2.97 -8.52 9.65
C ASN A 257 2.07 -7.80 8.64
N SER A 258 2.55 -6.75 7.96
CA SER A 258 1.72 -5.96 7.05
C SER A 258 2.47 -5.28 5.90
N PHE A 259 1.72 -4.72 4.94
CA PHE A 259 2.30 -3.82 3.94
C PHE A 259 2.56 -2.43 4.55
N VAL A 260 1.61 -1.92 5.35
CA VAL A 260 1.77 -0.66 6.06
C VAL A 260 1.31 -0.80 7.50
N ARG A 261 2.24 -0.54 8.43
CA ARG A 261 1.96 -0.39 9.85
C ARG A 261 2.08 1.06 10.29
N ILE A 262 0.98 1.56 10.85
CA ILE A 262 0.92 2.79 11.62
C ILE A 262 0.47 2.42 13.04
N GLY A 263 1.12 2.95 14.09
CA GLY A 263 0.58 2.84 15.46
C GLY A 263 1.48 2.32 16.59
N ASP A 264 2.81 2.30 16.47
CA ASP A 264 3.68 2.25 17.67
C ASP A 264 4.17 3.66 18.03
N GLN A 265 3.19 4.55 18.25
CA GLN A 265 3.38 5.96 18.55
C GLN A 265 3.20 6.13 20.06
N ARG A 266 4.22 6.60 20.79
CA ARG A 266 4.15 6.76 22.25
C ARG A 266 3.42 8.04 22.67
N GLY A 267 2.19 8.23 22.18
CA GLY A 267 1.37 9.42 22.42
C GLY A 267 1.43 10.49 21.33
N ASN A 268 1.98 10.17 20.15
CA ASN A 268 2.15 11.10 19.04
C ASN A 268 1.00 11.00 18.01
N VAL A 269 0.97 11.93 17.05
CA VAL A 269 -0.17 12.10 16.12
C VAL A 269 0.30 12.01 14.67
N VAL A 270 -0.35 11.15 13.88
CA VAL A 270 -0.11 11.07 12.42
C VAL A 270 -1.27 11.72 11.69
N HIS A 271 -0.96 12.76 10.91
CA HIS A 271 -1.93 13.58 10.21
C HIS A 271 -2.09 13.14 8.75
N HIS A 272 -3.33 12.91 8.33
CA HIS A 272 -3.73 12.65 6.94
C HIS A 272 -2.86 11.61 6.19
N PRO A 273 -2.56 10.43 6.77
CA PRO A 273 -1.86 9.39 6.01
C PRO A 273 -2.76 8.87 4.90
N VAL A 274 -2.23 8.76 3.69
CA VAL A 274 -2.95 8.29 2.51
C VAL A 274 -2.25 7.04 1.97
N ALA A 275 -2.95 5.91 1.98
CA ALA A 275 -2.54 4.69 1.31
C ALA A 275 -3.44 4.44 0.09
N ALA A 276 -2.97 4.80 -1.11
CA ALA A 276 -3.81 4.76 -2.30
C ALA A 276 -3.13 4.26 -3.58
N TYR A 277 -3.91 3.69 -4.51
CA TYR A 277 -3.42 3.23 -5.81
C TYR A 277 -2.31 2.16 -5.73
N ASN A 278 -2.16 1.47 -4.60
CA ASN A 278 -1.15 0.41 -4.43
C ASN A 278 -1.65 -0.93 -4.99
N THR A 279 -0.74 -1.77 -5.50
CA THR A 279 -1.03 -3.13 -5.99
C THR A 279 -0.38 -4.16 -5.08
N ILE A 280 -1.17 -4.88 -4.29
CA ILE A 280 -0.69 -5.68 -3.16
C ILE A 280 -1.09 -7.14 -3.35
N ILE A 281 -0.11 -8.00 -3.62
CA ILE A 281 -0.30 -9.41 -3.90
C ILE A 281 0.28 -10.24 -2.75
N MET A 282 -0.50 -10.44 -1.69
CA MET A 282 -0.16 -11.34 -0.58
C MET A 282 -0.72 -12.73 -0.89
N ALA A 283 0.00 -13.49 -1.73
CA ALA A 283 -0.53 -14.74 -2.27
C ALA A 283 -0.07 -16.02 -1.54
N SER A 284 0.87 -15.93 -0.58
CA SER A 284 1.33 -17.10 0.19
C SER A 284 0.36 -17.50 1.30
N THR A 285 0.00 -18.78 1.33
CA THR A 285 -0.68 -19.44 2.44
C THR A 285 0.26 -20.33 3.26
N SER A 286 1.57 -20.23 3.03
CA SER A 286 2.63 -20.86 3.82
C SER A 286 3.49 -19.83 4.57
N ALA A 287 3.33 -18.55 4.23
CA ALA A 287 3.91 -17.37 4.83
C ALA A 287 2.80 -16.32 4.95
N ASN A 288 1.86 -16.57 5.85
CA ASN A 288 0.68 -15.72 5.96
C ASN A 288 1.03 -14.37 6.60
N ALA A 289 0.55 -13.28 6.00
CA ALA A 289 0.61 -11.95 6.56
C ALA A 289 -0.47 -11.76 7.63
N ALA A 290 -0.18 -11.05 8.71
CA ALA A 290 -1.19 -10.68 9.70
C ALA A 290 -2.29 -9.78 9.09
N ASN A 291 -1.88 -8.70 8.41
CA ASN A 291 -2.75 -7.68 7.82
C ASN A 291 -2.23 -7.20 6.45
N VAL A 292 -2.97 -6.36 5.73
CA VAL A 292 -2.38 -5.52 4.66
C VAL A 292 -2.11 -4.11 5.19
N PHE A 293 -3.14 -3.43 5.68
CA PHE A 293 -3.02 -2.15 6.35
C PHE A 293 -3.33 -2.34 7.84
N GLN A 294 -2.31 -2.17 8.68
CA GLN A 294 -2.43 -2.15 10.13
C GLN A 294 -2.30 -0.71 10.61
N TRP A 295 -3.43 -0.05 10.83
CA TRP A 295 -3.49 1.35 11.25
C TRP A 295 -4.06 1.42 12.66
N ASP A 296 -3.23 1.83 13.60
CA ASP A 296 -3.56 2.02 15.01
C ASP A 296 -2.93 3.33 15.52
N SER A 297 -3.22 3.73 16.75
CA SER A 297 -2.79 5.01 17.31
C SER A 297 -1.68 4.90 18.35
N GLY A 298 -1.39 3.70 18.88
CA GLY A 298 -0.36 3.48 19.89
C GLY A 298 -0.67 4.17 21.23
N GLY A 299 -1.18 3.42 22.22
CA GLY A 299 -1.42 3.95 23.56
C GLY A 299 -2.32 5.20 23.55
N THR A 300 -1.77 6.37 23.89
CA THR A 300 -2.51 7.64 23.93
C THR A 300 -2.38 8.49 22.66
N GLY A 301 -1.75 7.97 21.59
CA GLY A 301 -1.61 8.69 20.32
C GLY A 301 -2.93 8.81 19.55
N THR A 302 -2.92 9.52 18.43
CA THR A 302 -4.13 9.68 17.60
C THR A 302 -3.80 9.71 16.10
N LEU A 303 -4.52 8.92 15.32
CA LEU A 303 -4.45 8.89 13.87
C LEU A 303 -5.59 9.74 13.29
N VAL A 304 -5.29 10.83 12.57
CA VAL A 304 -6.30 11.85 12.21
C VAL A 304 -6.53 11.91 10.70
N ASN A 305 -7.80 11.79 10.30
CA ASN A 305 -8.30 11.78 8.92
C ASN A 305 -7.54 10.81 7.98
N PRO A 306 -7.34 9.52 8.35
CA PRO A 306 -6.52 8.62 7.57
C PRO A 306 -7.31 7.97 6.41
N GLU A 307 -6.71 7.88 5.22
CA GLU A 307 -7.40 7.46 3.98
C GLU A 307 -6.78 6.19 3.32
N ILE A 308 -7.55 5.12 3.18
CA ILE A 308 -7.14 3.91 2.42
C ILE A 308 -8.07 3.72 1.24
N HIS A 309 -7.64 4.05 0.03
CA HIS A 309 -8.53 3.99 -1.13
C HIS A 309 -7.89 3.53 -2.44
N ASP A 310 -8.74 3.05 -3.36
CA ASP A 310 -8.33 2.68 -4.73
C ASP A 310 -7.15 1.67 -4.79
N ASN A 311 -6.96 0.82 -3.78
CA ASN A 311 -5.90 -0.20 -3.78
C ASN A 311 -6.39 -1.53 -4.39
N PHE A 312 -5.53 -2.23 -5.13
CA PHE A 312 -5.84 -3.54 -5.73
C PHE A 312 -5.11 -4.66 -4.97
N ILE A 313 -5.87 -5.54 -4.32
CA ILE A 313 -5.35 -6.47 -3.32
C ILE A 313 -5.72 -7.92 -3.64
N ASP A 314 -4.75 -8.84 -3.55
CA ASP A 314 -4.97 -10.29 -3.45
C ASP A 314 -4.71 -10.73 -2.00
N PRO A 315 -5.76 -10.85 -1.16
CA PRO A 315 -5.59 -11.08 0.28
C PRO A 315 -5.55 -12.58 0.65
N ARG A 316 -5.20 -13.47 -0.28
CA ARG A 316 -5.20 -14.93 -0.03
C ARG A 316 -4.34 -15.35 1.17
N GLY A 317 -3.24 -14.65 1.38
CA GLY A 317 -2.29 -14.89 2.45
C GLY A 317 -2.58 -14.14 3.74
N VAL A 318 -3.65 -13.35 3.84
CA VAL A 318 -3.93 -12.49 5.00
C VAL A 318 -4.71 -13.27 6.07
N LEU A 319 -4.24 -13.26 7.32
CA LEU A 319 -4.87 -13.96 8.45
C LEU A 319 -6.07 -13.21 9.05
N TYR A 320 -5.87 -11.94 9.40
CA TYR A 320 -6.80 -11.22 10.28
C TYR A 320 -7.67 -10.23 9.50
N ALA A 321 -7.07 -9.16 8.96
CA ALA A 321 -7.81 -8.12 8.27
C ALA A 321 -7.01 -7.50 7.13
N VAL A 322 -7.67 -7.24 6.00
CA VAL A 322 -7.04 -6.50 4.90
C VAL A 322 -6.85 -5.04 5.31
N ILE A 323 -7.85 -4.43 5.93
CA ILE A 323 -7.74 -3.10 6.55
C ILE A 323 -8.15 -3.26 8.00
N SER A 324 -7.24 -2.93 8.91
CA SER A 324 -7.48 -2.88 10.36
C SER A 324 -7.16 -1.46 10.85
N PRO A 325 -8.14 -0.55 10.94
CA PRO A 325 -7.95 0.84 11.34
C PRO A 325 -8.12 1.05 12.85
N THR A 326 -8.31 -0.02 13.64
CA THR A 326 -8.48 0.02 15.10
C THR A 326 -8.06 -1.34 15.67
N LEU A 327 -6.85 -1.45 16.24
CA LEU A 327 -6.40 -2.69 16.91
C LEU A 327 -6.39 -2.58 18.43
N HIS A 328 -6.01 -1.42 18.97
CA HIS A 328 -5.78 -1.25 20.41
C HIS A 328 -6.70 -0.19 21.04
N HIS A 329 -7.00 0.92 20.35
CA HIS A 329 -7.81 2.02 20.91
C HIS A 329 -8.88 2.53 19.93
N LEU A 330 -10.16 2.37 20.31
CA LEU A 330 -11.31 2.80 19.48
C LEU A 330 -11.38 4.31 19.27
N ASP A 331 -10.99 5.10 20.28
CA ASP A 331 -10.92 6.57 20.20
C ASP A 331 -9.62 7.06 19.55
N GLY A 332 -8.68 6.15 19.26
CA GLY A 332 -7.37 6.47 18.72
C GLY A 332 -7.37 6.86 17.25
N VAL A 333 -8.45 6.60 16.50
CA VAL A 333 -8.51 6.86 15.05
C VAL A 333 -9.72 7.71 14.70
N VAL A 334 -9.46 8.92 14.22
CA VAL A 334 -10.44 9.99 14.01
C VAL A 334 -10.71 10.17 12.52
N ASN A 335 -11.97 10.08 12.11
CA ASN A 335 -12.46 10.21 10.73
C ASN A 335 -11.74 9.31 9.69
N PRO A 336 -11.54 8.00 9.94
CA PRO A 336 -11.00 7.10 8.93
C PRO A 336 -11.90 7.03 7.69
N THR A 337 -11.29 6.99 6.52
CA THR A 337 -11.99 6.94 5.23
C THR A 337 -11.45 5.77 4.38
N SER A 338 -12.35 4.92 3.88
CA SER A 338 -11.98 3.85 2.95
C SER A 338 -13.01 3.62 1.85
N TYR A 339 -12.55 3.55 0.60
CA TYR A 339 -13.37 3.37 -0.60
C TYR A 339 -12.53 2.81 -1.76
N GLY A 340 -13.15 2.27 -2.81
CA GLY A 340 -12.44 1.93 -4.05
C GLY A 340 -11.39 0.80 -3.95
N ASN A 341 -11.16 0.17 -2.80
CA ASN A 341 -10.23 -0.95 -2.70
C ASN A 341 -10.84 -2.19 -3.35
N TYR A 342 -10.14 -2.89 -4.23
CA TYR A 342 -10.65 -4.03 -5.01
C TYR A 342 -9.90 -5.33 -4.74
N ASN A 343 -10.64 -6.42 -4.70
CA ASN A 343 -10.09 -7.78 -4.68
C ASN A 343 -9.68 -8.18 -6.11
N LEU A 344 -8.37 -8.24 -6.38
CA LEU A 344 -7.79 -8.63 -7.68
C LEU A 344 -8.41 -9.93 -8.23
N ARG A 345 -8.69 -10.92 -7.38
CA ARG A 345 -9.21 -12.24 -7.80
C ARG A 345 -10.69 -12.28 -8.13
N THR A 346 -11.49 -11.32 -7.66
CA THR A 346 -12.97 -11.40 -7.78
C THR A 346 -13.61 -10.13 -8.36
N ALA A 347 -12.83 -9.08 -8.62
CA ALA A 347 -13.28 -7.76 -9.05
C ALA A 347 -14.29 -7.08 -8.09
N LYS A 348 -14.45 -7.61 -6.86
CA LYS A 348 -15.34 -7.05 -5.83
C LYS A 348 -14.60 -6.05 -4.97
N LEU A 349 -15.31 -5.03 -4.49
CA LEU A 349 -14.78 -4.12 -3.47
C LEU A 349 -14.40 -4.88 -2.20
N ILE A 350 -13.19 -4.64 -1.70
CA ILE A 350 -12.74 -4.96 -0.35
C ILE A 350 -13.06 -3.75 0.50
N LEU A 351 -14.19 -3.82 1.20
CA LEU A 351 -14.65 -2.82 2.16
C LEU A 351 -15.05 -1.48 1.51
N SER A 352 -15.96 -0.77 2.17
CA SER A 352 -16.40 0.57 1.78
C SER A 352 -17.04 1.24 3.00
N GLY A 353 -16.43 2.31 3.50
CA GLY A 353 -16.83 2.98 4.75
C GLY A 353 -15.68 3.14 5.74
N PRO A 354 -15.94 3.73 6.92
CA PRO A 354 -14.90 4.20 7.84
C PRO A 354 -14.19 3.11 8.67
N TYR A 355 -14.79 1.94 8.90
CA TYR A 355 -14.22 0.92 9.80
C TYR A 355 -14.26 -0.47 9.19
N ASN A 356 -13.37 -1.37 9.66
CA ASN A 356 -13.57 -2.82 9.57
C ASN A 356 -12.70 -3.58 10.58
N SER A 357 -13.28 -4.64 11.16
CA SER A 357 -12.57 -5.73 11.86
C SER A 357 -13.50 -6.95 11.90
N LEU A 358 -12.99 -8.13 11.59
CA LEU A 358 -13.81 -9.33 11.42
C LEU A 358 -13.72 -10.29 12.60
N SER A 359 -14.78 -10.29 13.43
CA SER A 359 -15.23 -11.50 14.14
C SER A 359 -16.76 -11.60 14.26
N SER A 360 -17.51 -10.51 14.05
CA SER A 360 -18.98 -10.50 14.20
C SER A 360 -19.74 -9.56 13.24
N VAL A 361 -19.07 -8.88 12.30
CA VAL A 361 -19.69 -7.89 11.40
C VAL A 361 -20.36 -8.57 10.19
N PRO A 362 -21.60 -8.19 9.81
CA PRO A 362 -22.26 -8.73 8.62
C PRO A 362 -21.50 -8.43 7.32
N MET A 363 -21.28 -9.45 6.49
CA MET A 363 -20.55 -9.36 5.20
C MET A 363 -21.22 -8.49 4.11
N ARG A 364 -22.35 -7.83 4.40
CA ARG A 364 -23.11 -7.06 3.41
C ARG A 364 -23.65 -5.78 4.05
N PRO A 365 -23.38 -4.60 3.45
CA PRO A 365 -24.01 -3.36 3.91
C PRO A 365 -25.54 -3.42 3.90
N PRO A 366 -26.20 -2.65 4.78
CA PRO A 366 -27.64 -2.51 4.78
C PRO A 366 -28.15 -1.97 3.43
N MET A 367 -29.42 -2.27 3.11
CA MET A 367 -30.05 -1.73 1.91
C MET A 367 -30.10 -0.18 1.98
N PRO A 368 -29.82 0.54 0.87
CA PRO A 368 -29.93 1.99 0.83
C PRO A 368 -31.29 2.50 1.31
N PRO A 369 -31.33 3.66 2.00
CA PRO A 369 -32.59 4.30 2.32
C PRO A 369 -33.30 4.81 1.07
N ALA A 370 -34.60 5.05 1.19
CA ALA A 370 -35.38 5.84 0.25
C ALA A 370 -35.78 7.15 0.91
N ILE A 371 -35.48 8.28 0.27
CA ILE A 371 -36.09 9.58 0.62
C ILE A 371 -37.48 9.59 -0.01
N ILE A 372 -38.52 9.88 0.78
CA ILE A 372 -39.92 9.88 0.32
C ILE A 372 -40.56 11.27 0.32
N GLY A 373 -39.97 12.24 1.03
CA GLY A 373 -40.44 13.62 1.02
C GLY A 373 -39.39 14.59 1.58
N ALA A 374 -39.24 15.72 0.89
CA ALA A 374 -38.50 16.89 1.35
C ALA A 374 -39.05 18.15 0.66
N GLU A 375 -39.25 19.22 1.42
CA GLU A 375 -39.79 20.50 0.94
C GLU A 375 -38.70 21.59 0.95
N VAL A 376 -38.79 22.57 0.06
CA VAL A 376 -37.89 23.73 0.01
C VAL A 376 -38.27 24.74 1.09
N GLY A 377 -37.34 25.07 1.99
CA GLY A 377 -37.56 26.10 3.02
C GLY A 377 -36.74 25.92 4.30
N SER A 378 -36.82 26.90 5.19
CA SER A 378 -36.24 26.85 6.54
C SER A 378 -37.20 26.16 7.51
N GLY A 379 -36.74 25.14 8.24
CA GLY A 379 -37.62 24.33 9.10
C GLY A 379 -38.41 23.26 8.34
N ALA A 380 -38.05 22.99 7.08
CA ALA A 380 -38.56 21.87 6.31
C ALA A 380 -38.23 20.53 6.99
N THR A 381 -38.88 19.45 6.58
CA THR A 381 -38.60 18.10 7.09
C THR A 381 -38.18 17.18 5.95
N VAL A 382 -37.07 16.46 6.13
CA VAL A 382 -36.67 15.37 5.23
C VAL A 382 -37.13 14.06 5.85
N SER A 383 -37.89 13.27 5.10
CA SER A 383 -38.46 12.00 5.56
C SER A 383 -38.21 10.86 4.58
N GLY A 384 -38.23 9.64 5.10
CA GLY A 384 -37.95 8.46 4.30
C GLY A 384 -38.03 7.15 5.05
N ARG A 385 -37.61 6.09 4.36
CA ARG A 385 -37.57 4.72 4.85
C ARG A 385 -36.17 4.12 4.79
N SER A 386 -35.90 3.18 5.66
CA SER A 386 -34.68 2.36 5.66
C SER A 386 -34.92 1.01 6.36
N VAL A 387 -33.84 0.23 6.50
CA VAL A 387 -33.80 -0.84 7.51
C VAL A 387 -34.05 -0.23 8.91
N PRO A 388 -34.89 -0.85 9.77
CA PRO A 388 -35.20 -0.36 11.12
C PRO A 388 -33.99 -0.11 12.02
N HIS A 389 -34.12 0.81 12.98
CA HIS A 389 -33.14 1.16 14.02
C HIS A 389 -31.76 1.69 13.56
N LEU A 390 -31.46 1.64 12.25
CA LEU A 390 -30.18 2.07 11.70
C LEU A 390 -30.04 3.59 11.76
N ARG A 391 -28.79 4.05 11.82
CA ARG A 391 -28.47 5.48 11.68
C ARG A 391 -28.69 5.86 10.21
N VAL A 392 -29.33 7.00 9.98
CA VAL A 392 -29.57 7.58 8.66
C VAL A 392 -28.81 8.90 8.59
N ASP A 393 -27.98 9.06 7.57
CA ASP A 393 -27.19 10.27 7.30
C ASP A 393 -27.67 10.91 6.00
N ILE A 394 -27.98 12.21 6.03
CA ILE A 394 -28.58 12.96 4.91
C ILE A 394 -27.59 14.00 4.39
N TYR A 395 -27.39 14.04 3.08
CA TYR A 395 -26.36 14.83 2.42
C TYR A 395 -26.94 15.75 1.33
N ASP A 396 -26.36 16.96 1.20
CA ASP A 396 -26.46 17.81 0.01
C ASP A 396 -25.13 17.73 -0.74
N GLY A 397 -25.14 17.05 -1.89
CA GLY A 397 -23.92 16.66 -2.59
C GLY A 397 -22.98 15.80 -1.72
N ARG A 398 -21.91 16.41 -1.22
CA ARG A 398 -20.95 15.79 -0.26
C ARG A 398 -21.07 16.30 1.18
N ASN A 399 -21.86 17.35 1.41
CA ASN A 399 -22.00 17.96 2.73
C ASN A 399 -22.99 17.17 3.58
N LEU A 400 -22.57 16.68 4.74
CA LEU A 400 -23.49 16.07 5.71
C LEU A 400 -24.37 17.18 6.30
N MET A 401 -25.69 17.08 6.06
CA MET A 401 -26.66 18.04 6.57
C MET A 401 -27.10 17.66 7.98
N GLY A 402 -27.38 16.38 8.22
CA GLY A 402 -27.72 15.88 9.56
C GLY A 402 -27.91 14.37 9.61
N SER A 403 -28.17 13.89 10.83
CA SER A 403 -28.27 12.47 11.14
C SER A 403 -29.36 12.18 12.17
N LEU A 404 -29.96 11.00 12.08
CA LEU A 404 -30.96 10.47 13.02
C LEU A 404 -30.93 8.94 13.02
N ARG A 405 -31.80 8.30 13.81
CA ARG A 405 -32.07 6.86 13.69
C ARG A 405 -33.46 6.62 13.11
N ALA A 406 -33.57 5.61 12.28
CA ALA A 406 -34.87 5.09 11.85
C ALA A 406 -35.60 4.40 13.02
N SER A 407 -36.93 4.46 12.98
CA SER A 407 -37.81 3.83 13.95
C SER A 407 -37.75 2.30 13.89
N ALA A 408 -38.47 1.64 14.80
CA ALA A 408 -38.69 0.19 14.76
C ALA A 408 -39.42 -0.30 13.49
N SER A 409 -40.12 0.59 12.78
CA SER A 409 -40.78 0.29 11.50
C SER A 409 -39.96 0.74 10.28
N GLY A 410 -38.73 1.25 10.48
CA GLY A 410 -37.87 1.73 9.39
C GLY A 410 -38.20 3.14 8.89
N GLU A 411 -39.13 3.85 9.52
CA GLU A 411 -39.48 5.23 9.18
C GLU A 411 -38.50 6.21 9.83
N TRP A 412 -38.15 7.29 9.13
CA TRP A 412 -37.33 8.36 9.68
C TRP A 412 -37.81 9.73 9.21
N SER A 413 -37.62 10.75 10.05
CA SER A 413 -38.06 12.12 9.82
C SER A 413 -37.10 13.08 10.54
N LEU A 414 -36.36 13.87 9.78
CA LEU A 414 -35.39 14.84 10.28
C LEU A 414 -35.90 16.27 10.03
N PRO A 415 -36.19 17.05 11.09
CA PRO A 415 -36.36 18.49 10.97
C PRO A 415 -35.04 19.11 10.47
N ALA A 416 -35.11 19.85 9.37
CA ALA A 416 -34.00 20.56 8.77
C ALA A 416 -34.00 22.04 9.26
N PRO A 417 -33.18 22.41 10.27
CA PRO A 417 -33.00 23.80 10.66
C PRO A 417 -32.28 24.63 9.58
N TRP A 418 -31.63 23.98 8.61
CA TRP A 418 -31.04 24.60 7.42
C TRP A 418 -32.08 24.77 6.30
N ALA A 419 -31.93 25.82 5.50
CA ALA A 419 -32.74 26.02 4.31
C ALA A 419 -32.36 25.02 3.21
N LEU A 420 -33.22 24.05 2.94
CA LEU A 420 -33.10 23.19 1.75
C LEU A 420 -33.30 24.05 0.50
N LYS A 421 -32.46 23.83 -0.52
CA LYS A 421 -32.54 24.46 -1.84
C LYS A 421 -33.03 23.42 -2.87
N GLU A 422 -33.15 23.81 -4.13
CA GLU A 422 -33.34 22.88 -5.27
C GLU A 422 -32.05 22.08 -5.58
N SER A 423 -31.30 21.68 -4.56
CA SER A 423 -30.11 20.84 -4.67
C SER A 423 -30.48 19.35 -4.60
N VAL A 424 -29.63 18.51 -5.21
CA VAL A 424 -29.81 17.06 -5.16
C VAL A 424 -29.37 16.54 -3.80
N ILE A 425 -30.33 16.06 -3.02
CA ILE A 425 -30.07 15.42 -1.74
C ILE A 425 -30.00 13.89 -1.89
N SER A 426 -29.23 13.25 -1.02
CA SER A 426 -29.17 11.79 -0.90
C SER A 426 -29.06 11.38 0.56
N ALA A 427 -29.42 10.14 0.87
CA ALA A 427 -29.29 9.57 2.20
C ALA A 427 -28.49 8.26 2.16
N ARG A 428 -27.84 7.92 3.27
CA ARG A 428 -27.22 6.61 3.52
C ARG A 428 -27.72 6.06 4.84
N VAL A 429 -27.70 4.74 5.00
CA VAL A 429 -27.87 4.12 6.32
C VAL A 429 -26.63 3.37 6.75
N THR A 430 -26.37 3.46 8.05
CA THR A 430 -25.22 2.87 8.72
C THR A 430 -25.73 1.95 9.82
N ASP A 431 -25.34 0.67 9.76
CA ASP A 431 -25.77 -0.33 10.75
C ASP A 431 -25.03 -0.19 12.09
N ALA A 432 -25.40 -1.02 13.07
CA ALA A 432 -24.74 -1.04 14.38
C ALA A 432 -23.27 -1.50 14.34
N TYR A 433 -22.80 -1.96 13.18
CA TYR A 433 -21.44 -2.43 12.92
C TYR A 433 -20.68 -1.50 11.96
N ALA A 434 -21.20 -0.29 11.74
CA ALA A 434 -20.68 0.75 10.86
C ALA A 434 -20.62 0.43 9.36
N ASN A 435 -21.32 -0.61 8.88
CA ASN A 435 -21.48 -0.81 7.44
C ASN A 435 -22.43 0.26 6.88
N SER A 436 -21.93 1.08 5.96
CA SER A 436 -22.73 2.10 5.27
C SER A 436 -23.25 1.63 3.92
N SER A 437 -24.52 1.89 3.64
CA SER A 437 -25.14 1.62 2.35
C SER A 437 -24.54 2.49 1.23
N SER A 438 -24.76 2.09 -0.04
CA SER A 438 -24.74 3.03 -1.17
C SER A 438 -25.70 4.20 -0.91
N PRO A 439 -25.52 5.36 -1.59
CA PRO A 439 -26.51 6.43 -1.55
C PRO A 439 -27.90 5.93 -1.95
N SER A 440 -28.93 6.57 -1.40
CA SER A 440 -30.28 6.54 -1.97
C SER A 440 -30.25 7.05 -3.42
N PRO A 441 -31.28 6.76 -4.23
CA PRO A 441 -31.55 7.55 -5.42
C PRO A 441 -31.55 9.05 -5.08
N SER A 442 -31.03 9.85 -6.01
CA SER A 442 -31.05 11.31 -5.95
C SER A 442 -32.49 11.82 -5.79
N PHE A 443 -32.72 12.64 -4.78
CA PHE A 443 -34.01 13.29 -4.54
C PHE A 443 -33.85 14.80 -4.74
N ILE A 444 -34.82 15.44 -5.40
CA ILE A 444 -34.89 16.89 -5.57
C ILE A 444 -36.08 17.37 -4.72
N PRO A 445 -35.86 18.25 -3.72
CA PRO A 445 -36.95 18.81 -2.92
C PRO A 445 -38.00 19.53 -3.77
N ILE A 446 -39.26 19.38 -3.39
CA ILE A 446 -40.40 20.05 -4.06
C ILE A 446 -40.73 21.39 -3.39
N LYS A 447 -41.43 22.26 -4.14
CA LYS A 447 -41.92 23.56 -3.69
C LYS A 447 -43.32 23.47 -3.09
#